data_AF-A0A0F7SCQ1-F1
#
_entry.id   AF-A0A0F7SCQ1-F1
#
_cell.length_a   1.000
_cell.length_b   1.000
_cell.length_c   1.000
_cell.angle_alpha   90.00
_cell.angle_beta   90.00
_cell.angle_gamma   90.00
#
_symmetry.space_group_name_H-M   'P 1'
#
loop_
_entity.id
_entity.type
_entity.pdbx_description
1 polymer ?
#
loop_
_entity_poly.entity_id
_entity_poly.type
_entity_poly.pdbx_seq_one_letter_code
_entity_poly.pdbx_strand_id
1 'polypeptide(L)'
;MLANARKYPQFVLPLPRQVIDEESEAAGTSKEAFEMQFLEWAVVHNPAAQGAPPSATTIFTPLAEYKLKQDFSQPVLILTFYTDLSQSNGIVLMRGEVTGLNEKTGKGGRIDQAQAQLLALTLQRFYLPSSSSTAAAQGPNDDASACAQLLHDFHKRPTEFEVEQLVNVAFRL
;
A
#
# COMPACT_ATOMS: atom_id res chain seq x y z
N MET A 1 -8.20 9.69 -1.91
CA MET A 1 -8.07 8.25 -1.57
C MET A 1 -9.31 7.42 -1.94
N LEU A 2 -10.43 7.51 -1.21
CA LEU A 2 -11.60 6.63 -1.46
C LEU A 2 -12.17 6.69 -2.89
N ALA A 3 -12.17 7.87 -3.52
CA ALA A 3 -12.59 8.00 -4.91
C ALA A 3 -11.69 7.23 -5.90
N ASN A 4 -10.37 7.19 -5.65
CA ASN A 4 -9.43 6.40 -6.44
C ASN A 4 -9.55 4.91 -6.12
N ALA A 5 -9.73 4.55 -4.85
CA ALA A 5 -9.98 3.16 -4.43
C ALA A 5 -11.20 2.54 -5.13
N ARG A 6 -12.27 3.31 -5.37
CA ARG A 6 -13.44 2.83 -6.13
C ARG A 6 -13.15 2.60 -7.62
N LYS A 7 -12.23 3.37 -8.22
CA LYS A 7 -11.84 3.23 -9.63
C LYS A 7 -10.82 2.12 -9.83
N TYR A 8 -9.95 1.94 -8.85
CA TYR A 8 -8.79 1.06 -8.86
C TYR A 8 -8.80 0.24 -7.57
N PRO A 9 -9.67 -0.77 -7.45
CA PRO A 9 -9.86 -1.50 -6.19
C PRO A 9 -8.72 -2.48 -5.88
N GLN A 10 -7.86 -2.80 -6.86
CA GLN A 10 -6.79 -3.77 -6.71
C GLN A 10 -5.47 -3.19 -7.20
N PHE A 11 -4.35 -3.50 -6.57
CA PHE A 11 -3.04 -3.07 -7.05
C PHE A 11 -1.94 -3.99 -6.52
N VAL A 12 -0.69 -3.69 -6.88
CA VAL A 12 0.48 -4.36 -6.32
C VAL A 12 1.44 -3.32 -5.79
N LEU A 13 1.94 -3.53 -4.58
CA LEU A 13 2.93 -2.65 -3.95
C LEU A 13 4.19 -3.44 -3.58
N PRO A 14 5.38 -2.89 -3.85
CA PRO A 14 6.62 -3.54 -3.48
C PRO A 14 6.89 -3.38 -1.97
N LEU A 15 7.47 -4.41 -1.36
CA LEU A 15 8.00 -4.36 0.00
C LEU A 15 9.49 -4.74 -0.03
N PRO A 16 10.42 -3.88 0.43
CA PRO A 16 11.84 -4.20 0.44
C PRO A 16 12.15 -5.36 1.39
N ARG A 17 13.00 -6.28 0.93
CA ARG A 17 13.54 -7.41 1.68
C ARG A 17 15.06 -7.41 1.57
N GLN A 18 15.73 -7.72 2.67
CA GLN A 18 17.16 -7.97 2.68
C GLN A 18 17.41 -9.42 2.27
N VAL A 19 18.19 -9.64 1.23
CA VAL A 19 18.67 -10.97 0.86
C VAL A 19 20.00 -11.20 1.57
N ILE A 20 20.02 -12.17 2.47
CA ILE A 20 21.24 -12.63 3.14
C ILE A 20 21.71 -13.87 2.36
N ASP A 21 22.55 -13.67 1.36
CA ASP A 21 23.30 -14.76 0.73
C ASP A 21 24.64 -14.94 1.45
N GLU A 22 25.12 -16.17 1.62
CA GLU A 22 26.42 -16.47 2.27
C GLU A 22 27.61 -15.77 1.57
N GLU A 23 27.51 -15.51 0.26
CA GLU A 23 28.49 -14.70 -0.50
C GLU A 23 28.35 -13.19 -0.26
N SER A 24 27.14 -12.70 0.03
CA SER A 24 26.86 -11.27 0.27
C SER A 24 27.34 -10.80 1.64
N GLU A 25 27.31 -11.67 2.65
CA GLU A 25 27.92 -11.46 3.97
C GLU A 25 29.44 -11.32 3.87
N ALA A 26 30.09 -12.12 3.01
CA ALA A 26 31.54 -12.08 2.81
C ALA A 26 32.01 -10.83 2.03
N ALA A 27 31.14 -10.26 1.19
CA ALA A 27 31.44 -9.10 0.34
C ALA A 27 30.92 -7.75 0.89
N GLY A 28 30.24 -7.74 2.04
CA GLY A 28 29.64 -6.52 2.62
C GLY A 28 28.60 -5.85 1.73
N THR A 29 28.02 -6.58 0.78
CA THR A 29 27.04 -6.08 -0.20
C THR A 29 25.71 -6.78 -0.01
N SER A 30 24.80 -6.11 0.72
CA SER A 30 23.41 -6.53 0.86
C SER A 30 22.66 -6.31 -0.47
N LYS A 31 22.18 -7.38 -1.10
CA LYS A 31 21.28 -7.28 -2.25
C LYS A 31 19.87 -6.96 -1.75
N GLU A 32 19.29 -5.88 -2.26
CA GLU A 32 17.88 -5.55 -2.01
C GLU A 32 17.01 -6.33 -3.00
N ALA A 33 16.07 -7.11 -2.46
CA ALA A 33 15.00 -7.72 -3.24
C ALA A 33 13.67 -7.11 -2.83
N PHE A 34 12.65 -7.25 -3.69
CA PHE A 34 11.31 -6.76 -3.42
C PHE A 34 10.32 -7.91 -3.39
N GLU A 35 9.58 -8.01 -2.30
CA GLU A 35 8.42 -8.89 -2.19
C GLU A 35 7.18 -8.10 -2.60
N MET A 36 6.49 -8.55 -3.64
CA MET A 36 5.27 -7.89 -4.12
C MET A 36 4.08 -8.24 -3.23
N GLN A 37 3.38 -7.23 -2.73
CA GLN A 37 2.15 -7.35 -1.96
C GLN A 37 0.96 -7.01 -2.85
N PHE A 38 0.04 -7.95 -3.01
CA PHE A 38 -1.25 -7.71 -3.62
C PHE A 38 -2.12 -6.90 -2.66
N LEU A 39 -2.66 -5.79 -3.14
CA LEU A 39 -3.50 -4.86 -2.41
C LEU A 39 -4.93 -4.97 -2.93
N GLU A 40 -5.90 -5.11 -2.02
CA GLU A 40 -7.32 -5.07 -2.35
C GLU A 40 -8.08 -4.11 -1.46
N TRP A 41 -9.01 -3.36 -2.04
CA TRP A 41 -9.94 -2.47 -1.34
C TRP A 41 -11.31 -3.12 -1.19
N ALA A 42 -11.76 -3.26 0.06
CA ALA A 42 -13.13 -3.61 0.41
C ALA A 42 -13.85 -2.39 0.98
N VAL A 43 -14.87 -1.88 0.26
CA VAL A 43 -15.69 -0.76 0.73
C VAL A 43 -16.94 -1.31 1.40
N VAL A 44 -17.09 -1.04 2.70
CA VAL A 44 -18.22 -1.50 3.51
C VAL A 44 -19.20 -0.36 3.67
N HIS A 45 -20.40 -0.53 3.13
CA HIS A 45 -21.47 0.45 3.28
C HIS A 45 -22.07 0.34 4.67
N ASN A 46 -22.05 1.44 5.44
CA ASN A 46 -22.72 1.53 6.73
C ASN A 46 -24.04 2.31 6.59
N PRO A 47 -25.20 1.64 6.56
CA PRO A 47 -26.49 2.32 6.40
C PRO A 47 -26.87 3.19 7.61
N ALA A 48 -26.27 2.97 8.78
CA ALA A 48 -26.51 3.79 9.97
C ALA A 48 -25.78 5.14 9.92
N ALA A 49 -24.73 5.26 9.11
CA ALA A 49 -23.94 6.48 8.96
C ALA A 49 -24.58 7.39 7.89
N GLN A 50 -25.68 8.08 8.26
CA GLN A 50 -26.37 8.98 7.34
C GLN A 50 -25.47 10.16 6.93
N GLY A 51 -25.07 10.17 5.65
CA GLY A 51 -24.29 11.25 5.04
C GLY A 51 -22.77 11.04 5.08
N ALA A 52 -22.24 10.19 5.96
CA ALA A 52 -20.80 9.92 6.01
C ALA A 52 -20.36 9.06 4.82
N PRO A 53 -19.12 9.21 4.32
CA PRO A 53 -18.54 8.27 3.37
C PRO A 53 -18.54 6.84 3.95
N PRO A 54 -18.62 5.78 3.14
CA PRO A 54 -18.52 4.41 3.65
C PRO A 54 -17.12 4.12 4.19
N SER A 55 -17.06 3.25 5.20
CA SER A 55 -15.80 2.71 5.70
C SER A 55 -15.13 1.87 4.62
N ALA A 56 -13.81 1.82 4.65
CA ALA A 56 -13.03 1.07 3.68
C ALA A 56 -11.93 0.28 4.39
N THR A 57 -11.64 -0.90 3.88
CA THR A 57 -10.57 -1.77 4.36
C THR A 57 -9.62 -2.08 3.23
N THR A 58 -8.32 -1.97 3.46
CA THR A 58 -7.30 -2.51 2.56
C THR A 58 -6.72 -3.79 3.12
N ILE A 59 -6.54 -4.76 2.23
CA ILE A 59 -6.01 -6.08 2.55
C ILE A 59 -4.73 -6.24 1.73
N PHE A 60 -3.63 -6.55 2.41
CA PHE A 60 -2.34 -6.82 1.78
C PHE A 60 -2.01 -8.30 1.93
N THR A 61 -1.72 -8.93 0.81
CA THR A 61 -1.41 -10.37 0.74
C THR A 61 -0.15 -10.57 -0.10
N PRO A 62 0.81 -11.41 0.31
CA PRO A 62 1.96 -11.74 -0.53
C PRO A 62 1.51 -12.25 -1.90
N LEU A 63 1.92 -11.58 -2.99
CA LEU A 63 1.45 -11.88 -4.33
C LEU A 63 1.80 -13.32 -4.76
N ALA A 64 2.97 -13.80 -4.34
CA ALA A 64 3.40 -15.18 -4.59
C ALA A 64 2.47 -16.21 -3.93
N GLU A 65 1.99 -15.93 -2.72
CA GLU A 65 1.05 -16.81 -2.01
C GLU A 65 -0.37 -16.69 -2.58
N TYR A 66 -0.81 -15.48 -2.91
CA TYR A 66 -2.11 -15.26 -3.55
C TYR A 66 -2.18 -16.01 -4.88
N LYS A 67 -1.12 -15.99 -5.71
CA LYS A 67 -1.07 -16.75 -6.96
C LYS A 67 -1.23 -18.26 -6.75
N LEU A 68 -0.72 -18.80 -5.64
CA LEU A 68 -0.78 -20.23 -5.33
C LEU A 68 -2.12 -20.65 -4.68
N LYS A 69 -2.67 -19.82 -3.78
CA LYS A 69 -3.80 -20.19 -2.91
C LYS A 69 -5.08 -19.39 -3.15
N GLN A 70 -5.02 -18.31 -3.93
CA GLN A 70 -6.13 -17.39 -4.21
C GLN A 70 -6.81 -16.94 -2.90
N ASP A 71 -8.12 -17.10 -2.79
CA ASP A 71 -8.93 -16.69 -1.63
C ASP A 71 -8.54 -17.37 -0.30
N PHE A 72 -7.77 -18.46 -0.35
CA PHE A 72 -7.25 -19.15 0.86
C PHE A 72 -5.88 -18.63 1.32
N SER A 73 -5.35 -17.61 0.65
CA SER A 73 -4.10 -16.96 1.06
C SER A 73 -4.32 -16.13 2.33
N GLN A 74 -3.29 -16.10 3.19
CA GLN A 74 -3.36 -15.36 4.44
C GLN A 74 -2.86 -13.92 4.21
N PRO A 75 -3.67 -12.89 4.52
CA PRO A 75 -3.19 -11.52 4.47
C PRO A 75 -2.13 -11.28 5.55
N VAL A 76 -1.22 -10.34 5.29
CA VAL A 76 -0.15 -9.95 6.23
C VAL A 76 -0.44 -8.63 6.93
N LEU A 77 -1.19 -7.74 6.28
CA LEU A 77 -1.61 -6.45 6.81
C LEU A 77 -3.06 -6.17 6.41
N ILE A 78 -3.86 -5.72 7.36
CA ILE A 78 -5.22 -5.24 7.12
C ILE A 78 -5.30 -3.82 7.70
N LEU A 79 -5.69 -2.84 6.89
CA LEU A 79 -5.94 -1.47 7.36
C LEU A 79 -7.42 -1.14 7.19
N THR A 80 -8.09 -0.77 8.27
CA THR A 80 -9.50 -0.32 8.23
C THR A 80 -9.59 1.17 8.52
N PHE A 81 -10.32 1.88 7.67
CA PHE A 81 -10.58 3.32 7.75
C PHE A 81 -12.03 3.54 8.17
N TYR A 82 -12.22 4.03 9.40
CA TYR A 82 -13.51 4.38 9.98
C TYR A 82 -13.82 5.86 9.73
N THR A 83 -14.88 6.11 8.98
CA THR A 83 -15.29 7.44 8.51
C THR A 83 -16.38 8.06 9.38
N ASP A 84 -16.80 7.40 10.46
CA ASP A 84 -17.90 7.79 11.33
C ASP A 84 -17.73 9.20 11.92
N LEU A 85 -16.50 9.59 12.25
CA LEU A 85 -16.16 10.90 12.83
C LEU A 85 -15.78 11.96 11.79
N SER A 86 -15.85 11.62 10.50
CA SER A 86 -15.38 12.52 9.43
C SER A 86 -16.26 13.77 9.31
N GLN A 87 -17.56 13.65 9.55
CA GLN A 87 -18.48 14.78 9.48
C GLN A 87 -18.48 15.64 10.74
N SER A 88 -18.48 14.99 11.92
CA SER A 88 -18.59 15.69 13.20
C SER A 88 -17.27 16.34 13.64
N ASN A 89 -16.15 15.67 13.37
CA ASN A 89 -14.84 16.05 13.90
C ASN A 89 -13.79 16.29 12.80
N GLY A 90 -14.12 16.02 11.53
CA GLY A 90 -13.16 16.17 10.43
C GLY A 90 -12.04 15.13 10.45
N ILE A 91 -12.20 14.02 11.18
CA ILE A 91 -11.17 12.99 11.33
C ILE A 91 -11.64 11.63 10.82
N VAL A 92 -10.70 10.84 10.30
CA VAL A 92 -10.89 9.44 9.92
C VAL A 92 -9.95 8.60 10.78
N LEU A 93 -10.49 7.60 11.48
CA LEU A 93 -9.67 6.71 12.31
C LEU A 93 -9.17 5.55 11.45
N MET A 94 -7.87 5.30 11.50
CA MET A 94 -7.25 4.15 10.82
C MET A 94 -6.81 3.14 11.87
N ARG A 95 -7.18 1.87 11.68
CA ARG A 95 -6.71 0.74 12.47
C ARG A 95 -5.96 -0.23 11.57
N GLY A 96 -4.70 -0.52 11.89
CA GLY A 96 -3.90 -1.54 11.23
C GLY A 96 -3.75 -2.79 12.07
N GLU A 97 -3.89 -3.96 11.45
CA GLU A 97 -3.67 -5.26 12.06
C GLU A 97 -2.62 -6.03 11.24
N VAL A 98 -1.55 -6.48 11.91
CA VAL A 98 -0.48 -7.28 11.28
C VAL A 98 -0.64 -8.73 11.69
N THR A 99 -0.80 -9.61 10.72
CA THR A 99 -1.07 -11.02 10.98
C THR A 99 0.16 -11.74 11.53
N GLY A 100 -0.02 -12.44 12.66
CA GLY A 100 1.04 -13.18 13.35
C GLY A 100 2.00 -12.32 14.17
N LEU A 101 1.81 -10.99 14.21
CA LEU A 101 2.63 -10.11 15.04
C LEU A 101 2.27 -10.29 16.50
N ASN A 102 3.27 -10.57 17.34
CA ASN A 102 3.09 -10.54 18.78
C ASN A 102 3.08 -9.08 19.26
N GLU A 103 1.93 -8.61 19.75
CA GLU A 103 1.75 -7.22 20.19
C GLU A 103 2.70 -6.80 21.32
N LYS A 104 3.15 -7.75 22.16
CA LYS A 104 4.05 -7.44 23.28
C LYS A 104 5.50 -7.30 22.86
N THR A 105 5.92 -8.02 21.83
CA THR A 105 7.33 -8.05 21.39
C THR A 105 7.55 -7.33 20.06
N GLY A 106 6.48 -7.01 19.34
CA GLY A 106 6.53 -6.42 17.99
C GLY A 106 7.17 -7.35 16.95
N LYS A 107 7.21 -8.66 17.21
CA LYS A 107 7.93 -9.65 16.40
C LYS A 107 7.06 -10.88 16.10
N GLY A 108 7.47 -11.68 15.11
CA GLY A 108 6.84 -12.97 14.79
C GLY A 108 5.84 -12.95 13.63
N GLY A 109 5.43 -11.76 13.18
CA GLY A 109 4.67 -11.62 11.93
C GLY A 109 5.57 -11.81 10.70
N ARG A 110 4.97 -12.07 9.54
CA ARG A 110 5.68 -12.11 8.25
C ARG A 110 6.23 -10.75 7.82
N ILE A 111 5.66 -9.69 8.38
CA ILE A 111 6.15 -8.33 8.28
C ILE A 111 6.31 -7.76 9.69
N ASP A 112 7.27 -6.87 9.86
CA ASP A 112 7.42 -6.08 11.08
C ASP A 112 6.56 -4.80 11.03
N GLN A 113 6.57 -4.04 12.13
CA GLN A 113 5.79 -2.81 12.23
C GLN A 113 6.29 -1.71 11.27
N ALA A 114 7.59 -1.63 11.00
CA ALA A 114 8.16 -0.62 10.11
C ALA A 114 7.76 -0.88 8.66
N GLN A 115 7.77 -2.15 8.25
CA GLN A 115 7.29 -2.62 6.96
C GLN A 115 5.79 -2.37 6.78
N ALA A 116 4.98 -2.60 7.81
CA ALA A 116 3.56 -2.29 7.79
C ALA A 116 3.31 -0.78 7.61
N GLN A 117 4.06 0.06 8.32
CA GLN A 117 4.01 1.52 8.16
C GLN A 117 4.45 1.96 6.77
N LEU A 118 5.52 1.35 6.23
CA LEU A 118 6.00 1.63 4.89
C LEU A 118 4.91 1.34 3.85
N LEU A 119 4.26 0.16 3.91
CA LEU A 119 3.14 -0.20 3.03
C LEU A 119 1.97 0.79 3.14
N ALA A 120 1.63 1.23 4.35
CA ALA A 120 0.57 2.22 4.57
C ALA A 120 0.93 3.57 3.92
N LEU A 121 2.19 4.01 4.00
CA LEU A 121 2.68 5.21 3.33
C LEU A 121 2.67 5.05 1.80
N THR A 122 3.14 3.90 1.28
CA THR A 122 3.13 3.64 -0.17
C THR A 122 1.70 3.65 -0.70
N LEU A 123 0.78 2.99 0.00
CA LEU A 123 -0.65 3.02 -0.31
C LEU A 123 -1.18 4.46 -0.42
N GLN A 124 -0.85 5.32 0.55
CA GLN A 124 -1.26 6.73 0.51
C GLN A 124 -0.69 7.44 -0.72
N ARG A 125 0.58 7.25 -1.07
CA ARG A 125 1.19 7.90 -2.25
C ARG A 125 0.50 7.57 -3.57
N PHE A 126 0.13 6.30 -3.77
CA PHE A 126 -0.55 5.87 -5.00
C PHE A 126 -2.02 6.30 -5.05
N TYR A 127 -2.73 6.30 -3.92
CA TYR A 127 -4.17 6.57 -3.88
C TYR A 127 -4.54 8.02 -3.50
N LEU A 128 -3.58 8.79 -3.03
CA LEU A 128 -3.67 10.22 -2.74
C LEU A 128 -2.47 10.91 -3.40
N PRO A 129 -2.45 11.04 -4.74
CA PRO A 129 -1.45 11.87 -5.38
C PRO A 129 -1.62 13.28 -4.82
N SER A 130 -0.57 13.80 -4.19
CA SER A 130 -0.58 15.14 -3.60
C SER A 130 -1.01 16.12 -4.67
N SER A 131 -2.23 16.64 -4.57
CA SER A 131 -2.61 17.87 -5.25
C SER A 131 -1.95 19.02 -4.51
N SER A 132 -0.62 19.13 -4.56
CA SER A 132 0.05 20.38 -4.19
C SER A 132 -0.22 21.40 -5.30
N SER A 133 -1.45 21.90 -5.28
CA SER A 133 -1.82 23.24 -5.75
C SER A 133 -1.25 24.29 -4.78
N THR A 134 0.05 24.22 -4.51
CA THR A 134 0.84 25.35 -4.03
C THR A 134 1.89 25.60 -5.10
N ALA A 135 1.76 26.76 -5.74
CA ALA A 135 2.47 27.23 -6.92
C ALA A 135 3.98 27.47 -6.73
N ALA A 136 4.68 26.59 -6.01
CA ALA A 136 6.09 26.77 -5.64
C ALA A 136 7.00 25.53 -5.87
N ALA A 137 6.49 24.45 -6.45
CA ALA A 137 7.32 23.29 -6.80
C ALA A 137 6.86 22.60 -8.10
N GLN A 138 6.73 23.38 -9.18
CA GLN A 138 6.79 22.81 -10.54
C GLN A 138 8.24 22.49 -10.87
N GLY A 139 8.76 21.43 -10.24
CA GLY A 139 9.94 20.74 -10.73
C GLY A 139 9.54 19.70 -11.79
N PRO A 140 10.42 19.35 -12.73
CA PRO A 140 10.13 18.37 -13.79
C PRO A 140 9.95 16.91 -13.33
N ASN A 141 9.95 16.64 -12.02
CA ASN A 141 9.82 15.30 -11.41
C ASN A 141 8.69 15.30 -10.38
N ASP A 142 7.45 15.32 -10.83
CA ASP A 142 6.29 15.18 -9.93
C ASP A 142 6.02 13.69 -9.68
N ASP A 143 6.70 13.12 -8.67
CA ASP A 143 6.56 11.71 -8.27
C ASP A 143 5.10 11.36 -7.89
N ALA A 144 4.30 12.31 -7.40
CA ALA A 144 2.89 12.08 -7.13
C ALA A 144 2.10 11.85 -8.42
N SER A 145 2.44 12.57 -9.50
CA SER A 145 1.87 12.33 -10.83
C SER A 145 2.29 10.96 -11.38
N ALA A 146 3.55 10.55 -11.16
CA ALA A 146 4.07 9.26 -11.60
C ALA A 146 3.37 8.08 -10.89
N CYS A 147 3.18 8.18 -9.56
CA CYS A 147 2.40 7.21 -8.79
C CYS A 147 0.97 7.05 -9.34
N ALA A 148 0.29 8.16 -9.64
CA ALA A 148 -1.07 8.14 -10.18
C ALA A 148 -1.14 7.54 -11.60
N GLN A 149 -0.14 7.84 -12.44
CA GLN A 149 -0.01 7.27 -13.77
C GLN A 149 0.22 5.76 -13.72
N LEU A 150 1.15 5.28 -12.89
CA LEU A 150 1.39 3.85 -12.70
C LEU A 150 0.14 3.10 -12.19
N LEU A 151 -0.61 3.70 -11.27
CA LEU A 151 -1.88 3.13 -10.80
C LEU A 151 -2.92 3.05 -11.94
N HIS A 152 -2.97 4.07 -12.79
CA HIS A 152 -3.85 4.08 -13.97
C HIS A 152 -3.44 3.03 -15.01
N ASP A 153 -2.16 2.97 -15.35
CA ASP A 153 -1.61 2.11 -16.40
C ASP A 153 -1.75 0.64 -16.03
N PHE A 154 -1.53 0.29 -14.75
CA PHE A 154 -1.79 -1.06 -14.25
C PHE A 154 -3.22 -1.54 -14.56
N HIS A 155 -4.22 -0.65 -14.52
CA HIS A 155 -5.62 -1.01 -14.75
C HIS A 155 -6.10 -0.85 -16.19
N LYS A 156 -5.56 0.13 -16.93
CA LYS A 156 -6.08 0.53 -18.23
C LYS A 156 -5.15 0.20 -19.39
N ARG A 157 -3.84 0.18 -19.14
CA ARG A 157 -2.78 -0.01 -20.13
C ARG A 157 -1.70 -0.96 -19.59
N PRO A 158 -2.05 -2.23 -19.30
CA PRO A 158 -1.13 -3.17 -18.64
C PRO A 158 0.15 -3.46 -19.47
N THR A 159 0.12 -3.21 -20.78
CA THR A 159 1.30 -3.32 -21.65
C THR A 159 2.32 -2.21 -21.44
N GLU A 160 1.91 -1.06 -20.89
CA GLU A 160 2.79 0.06 -20.57
C GLU A 160 3.26 0.03 -19.10
N PHE A 161 2.76 -0.91 -18.31
CA PHE A 161 3.08 -1.00 -16.90
C PHE A 161 4.45 -1.69 -16.69
N GLU A 162 5.40 -0.95 -16.10
CA GLU A 162 6.73 -1.46 -15.79
C GLU A 162 6.94 -1.64 -14.28
N VAL A 163 7.28 -2.87 -13.88
CA VAL A 163 7.53 -3.22 -12.48
C VAL A 163 8.76 -2.50 -11.91
N GLU A 164 9.79 -2.28 -12.72
CA GLU A 164 10.99 -1.54 -12.31
C GLU A 164 10.66 -0.09 -11.96
N GLN A 165 9.79 0.55 -12.76
CA GLN A 165 9.31 1.90 -12.46
C GLN A 165 8.50 1.94 -11.15
N LEU A 166 7.64 0.94 -10.91
CA LEU A 166 6.90 0.82 -9.66
C LEU A 166 7.83 0.84 -8.44
N VAL A 167 8.87 0.00 -8.45
CA VAL A 167 9.84 -0.10 -7.36
C VAL A 167 10.58 1.22 -7.17
N ASN A 168 11.04 1.83 -8.26
CA ASN A 168 11.79 3.08 -8.23
C ASN A 168 10.98 4.26 -7.71
N VAL A 169 9.67 4.32 -8.02
CA VAL A 169 8.81 5.44 -7.61
C VAL A 169 8.25 5.24 -6.21
N ALA A 170 8.01 3.98 -5.78
CA ALA A 170 7.41 3.67 -4.49
C ALA A 170 8.16 4.25 -3.27
N PHE A 171 9.50 4.34 -3.35
CA PHE A 171 10.35 4.68 -2.21
C PHE A 171 11.09 6.03 -2.32
N ARG A 172 10.94 6.78 -3.43
CA ARG A 172 11.56 8.13 -3.54
C ARG A 172 10.96 9.08 -2.50
N LEU A 173 11.77 9.82 -1.75
CA LEU A 173 11.29 10.83 -0.80
C LEU A 173 11.26 12.22 -1.43
#